data_AF-A0A2E7LEQ8-F1
#
_entry.id   AF-A0A2E7LEQ8-F1
#
_cell.length_a   1.000
_cell.length_b   1.000
_cell.length_c   1.000
_cell.angle_alpha   90.00
_cell.angle_beta   90.00
_cell.angle_gamma   90.00
#
_symmetry.space_group_name_H-M   'P 1'
#
loop_
_entity.id
_entity.type
_entity.pdbx_description
1 polymer ?
#
loop_
_entity_poly.entity_id
_entity_poly.type
_entity_poly.pdbx_seq_one_letter_code
_entity_poly.pdbx_strand_id
1 'polypeptide(L)' 'MLRTTLATFALMGGLVQHLAAEPNPAPRIAWHGNLAEGLAEARQSGRPILLVSGAPACLGIPGVW' A
#
# COMPACT_ATOMS: atom_id res chain seq x y z
N MET A 1 34.89 -23.96 -12.55
CA MET A 1 34.78 -22.49 -12.51
C MET A 1 33.48 -21.99 -13.15
N LEU A 2 33.05 -22.53 -14.31
CA LEU A 2 31.80 -22.12 -14.97
C LEU A 2 30.50 -22.47 -14.20
N ARG A 3 30.49 -23.58 -13.44
CA ARG A 3 29.31 -23.98 -12.64
C ARG A 3 29.09 -23.11 -11.41
N THR A 4 30.17 -22.56 -10.85
CA THR A 4 30.11 -21.69 -9.67
C THR A 4 29.63 -20.28 -10.02
N THR A 5 29.94 -19.76 -11.20
CA THR A 5 29.46 -18.45 -11.66
C THR A 5 27.97 -18.42 -12.00
N LEU A 6 27.43 -19.51 -12.55
CA LEU A 6 25.99 -19.65 -12.82
C LEU A 6 25.13 -19.67 -11.54
N ALA A 7 25.60 -20.30 -10.48
CA ALA A 7 24.88 -20.36 -9.20
C ALA A 7 24.78 -18.98 -8.52
N THR A 8 25.84 -18.16 -8.61
CA THR A 8 25.85 -16.81 -8.03
C THR A 8 24.93 -15.85 -8.79
N PHE A 9 24.80 -16.01 -10.11
CA PHE A 9 23.88 -15.20 -10.92
C PHE A 9 22.40 -15.50 -10.59
N ALA A 10 22.07 -16.77 -10.32
CA ALA A 10 20.72 -17.18 -9.94
C ALA A 10 20.29 -16.62 -8.56
N LEU A 11 21.21 -16.56 -7.60
CA LEU A 11 20.95 -15.99 -6.26
C LEU A 11 20.74 -14.46 -6.28
N MET A 12 21.40 -13.75 -7.18
CA MET A 12 21.20 -12.29 -7.34
C MET A 12 19.96 -11.93 -8.18
N GLY A 13 19.56 -12.79 -9.12
CA GLY A 13 18.37 -12.57 -9.96
C GLY A 13 17.03 -12.75 -9.22
N GLY A 14 16.98 -13.59 -8.19
CA GLY A 14 15.75 -13.86 -7.42
C GLY A 14 15.28 -12.69 -6.55
N LEU A 15 16.19 -11.80 -6.12
CA LEU A 15 15.84 -10.66 -5.27
C LEU A 15 15.05 -9.58 -6.02
N VAL A 16 15.27 -9.45 -7.34
CA VAL A 16 14.64 -8.40 -8.17
C VAL A 16 13.15 -8.69 -8.42
N GLN A 17 12.72 -9.94 -8.31
CA GLN A 17 11.35 -10.35 -8.62
C GLN A 17 10.31 -9.95 -7.55
N HIS A 18 10.74 -9.54 -6.35
CA HIS A 18 9.83 -9.17 -5.25
C HIS A 18 9.50 -7.67 -5.16
N LEU A 19 10.11 -6.82 -6.00
CA LEU A 19 9.86 -5.36 -6.00
C LEU A 19 8.72 -4.95 -6.94
N ALA A 20 8.21 -5.86 -7.76
CA ALA A 20 7.10 -5.58 -8.65
C ALA A 20 5.79 -5.63 -7.84
N ALA A 21 5.25 -4.46 -7.51
CA ALA A 21 3.88 -4.35 -7.02
C ALA A 21 2.93 -4.99 -8.04
N GLU A 22 1.97 -5.79 -7.57
CA GLU A 22 1.01 -6.44 -8.46
C GLU A 22 0.22 -5.39 -9.26
N PRO A 23 -0.15 -5.69 -10.52
CA PRO A 23 -1.04 -4.84 -11.29
C PRO A 23 -2.33 -4.57 -10.48
N ASN A 24 -2.75 -3.30 -10.40
CA ASN A 24 -3.92 -2.88 -9.63
C ASN A 24 -5.04 -2.36 -10.56
N PRO A 25 -5.88 -3.26 -11.12
CA PRO A 25 -6.80 -2.94 -12.22
C PRO A 25 -8.21 -2.43 -11.80
N ALA A 26 -8.51 -2.24 -10.51
CA ALA A 26 -9.84 -1.87 -10.04
C ALA A 26 -10.00 -0.36 -9.74
N PRO A 27 -11.22 0.23 -9.85
CA PRO A 27 -11.48 1.56 -9.31
C PRO A 27 -11.15 1.57 -7.81
N ARG A 28 -10.16 2.39 -7.44
CA ARG A 28 -9.63 2.46 -6.06
C ARG A 28 -10.60 3.18 -5.14
N ILE A 29 -10.50 2.88 -3.84
CA ILE A 29 -11.09 3.70 -2.80
C ILE A 29 -10.44 5.09 -2.88
N ALA A 30 -11.26 6.13 -3.03
CA ALA A 30 -10.80 7.51 -2.89
C ALA A 30 -10.65 7.82 -1.41
N TRP A 31 -9.39 7.92 -0.95
CA TRP A 31 -9.08 8.35 0.41
C TRP A 31 -8.95 9.87 0.46
N HIS A 32 -9.75 10.51 1.31
CA HIS A 32 -9.62 11.93 1.62
C HIS A 32 -8.71 12.09 2.84
N GLY A 33 -7.73 13.00 2.77
CA GLY A 33 -6.67 13.11 3.77
C GLY A 33 -7.15 13.62 5.14
N ASN A 34 -8.34 14.22 5.18
CA ASN A 34 -8.96 14.66 6.41
C ASN A 34 -10.50 14.52 6.35
N LEU A 35 -11.13 14.57 7.53
CA LEU A 35 -12.57 14.43 7.68
C LEU A 35 -13.35 15.56 6.97
N ALA A 36 -12.81 16.78 6.91
CA ALA A 36 -13.50 17.91 6.33
C ALA A 36 -13.72 17.74 4.82
N GLU A 37 -12.69 17.30 4.11
CA GLU A 37 -12.74 16.98 2.68
C GLU A 37 -13.67 15.80 2.38
N GLY A 38 -13.57 14.73 3.17
CA GLY A 38 -14.46 13.57 3.00
C GLY A 38 -15.93 13.91 3.22
N LEU A 39 -16.24 14.78 4.18
CA LEU A 39 -17.60 15.29 4.38
C LEU A 39 -18.06 16.24 3.27
N ALA A 40 -17.16 16.99 2.63
CA ALA A 40 -17.51 17.82 1.48
C ALA A 40 -17.93 16.96 0.28
N GLU A 41 -17.15 15.92 -0.05
CA GLU A 41 -17.47 14.96 -1.12
C GLU A 41 -18.77 14.19 -0.83
N ALA A 42 -18.98 13.77 0.41
CA ALA A 42 -20.19 13.05 0.82
C ALA A 42 -21.45 13.88 0.61
N ARG A 43 -21.40 15.18 0.94
CA ARG A 43 -22.51 16.12 0.70
C ARG A 43 -22.75 16.35 -0.78
N GLN A 44 -21.69 16.51 -1.56
CA GLN A 44 -21.79 16.74 -2.99
C GLN A 44 -22.34 15.53 -3.75
N SER A 45 -21.92 14.33 -3.37
CA SER A 45 -22.31 13.07 -4.03
C SER A 45 -23.56 12.42 -3.45
N GLY A 46 -24.01 12.83 -2.25
CA GLY A 46 -25.13 12.19 -1.55
C GLY A 46 -24.79 10.78 -1.03
N ARG A 47 -23.51 10.45 -0.85
CA ARG A 47 -23.05 9.12 -0.42
C ARG A 47 -22.61 9.13 1.04
N PRO A 48 -22.82 8.04 1.80
CA PRO A 48 -22.28 7.91 3.15
C PRO A 48 -20.75 7.82 3.15
N ILE A 49 -20.12 8.11 4.29
CA ILE A 49 -18.67 8.00 4.49
C ILE A 49 -18.30 6.78 5.32
N LEU A 50 -17.10 6.25 5.06
CA LEU A 50 -16.37 5.37 5.97
C LEU A 50 -15.21 6.16 6.57
N LEU A 51 -15.25 6.44 7.88
CA LEU A 51 -14.16 7.10 8.59
C LEU A 51 -13.20 6.05 9.17
N VAL A 52 -11.96 6.06 8.71
CA VAL A 52 -10.86 5.28 9.30
C VAL A 52 -9.96 6.25 10.07
N SER A 53 -9.81 6.01 11.37
CA SER A 53 -8.88 6.74 12.22
C SER A 53 -7.88 5.75 12.81
N GLY A 54 -6.60 6.05 12.66
CA GLY A 54 -5.51 5.29 13.27
C GLY A 54 -4.69 6.19 14.21
N ALA A 55 -4.23 5.65 15.32
CA ALA A 55 -3.21 6.30 16.16
C ALA A 55 -1.80 5.82 15.79
N PRO A 56 -0.77 6.70 15.73
CA PRO A 56 0.61 6.33 15.34
C PRO A 56 1.19 5.15 16.13
N ALA A 57 0.69 4.92 17.34
CA ALA A 57 0.88 3.69 18.06
C ALA A 57 -0.34 3.39 18.92
N CYS A 58 -0.72 2.11 19.00
CA CYS A 58 -1.73 1.59 19.93
C CYS A 58 -1.10 0.47 20.74
N LEU A 59 -1.23 0.48 22.07
CA LEU A 59 -0.68 -0.56 22.96
C LEU A 59 0.83 -0.83 22.75
N GLY A 60 1.59 0.20 22.40
CA GLY A 60 3.03 0.07 22.13
C GLY A 60 3.38 -0.56 20.76
N ILE A 61 2.39 -0.84 19.91
CA ILE A 61 2.61 -1.32 18.54
C ILE A 61 2.66 -0.11 17.58
N PRO A 62 3.77 0.11 16.86
CA PRO A 62 3.86 1.18 15.88
C PRO A 62 2.92 0.92 14.70
N GLY A 63 2.08 1.90 14.38
CA GLY A 63 1.29 1.91 13.15
C GLY A 63 2.15 2.39 11.99
N VAL A 64 2.17 1.63 10.90
CA VAL A 64 2.74 2.06 9.62
C VAL A 64 1.57 2.35 8.68
N TRP A 65 1.56 3.53 8.06
CA TRP A 65 0.54 3.97 7.09
C TRP A 65 1.18 4.18 5.73
#